data_AF-A0A0D8BSL3-F1
#
_entry.id   AF-A0A0D8BSL3-F1
#
_cell.length_a   1.000
_cell.length_b   1.000
_cell.length_c   1.000
_cell.angle_alpha   90.00
_cell.angle_beta   90.00
_cell.angle_gamma   90.00
#
_symmetry.space_group_name_H-M   'P 1'
#
loop_
_entity.id
_entity.type
_entity.pdbx_description
1 polymer ?
#
loop_
_entity_poly.entity_id
_entity_poly.type
_entity_poly.pdbx_seq_one_letter_code
_entity_poly.pdbx_strand_id
1 'polypeptide(L)'
;MKADEFVTLISSLNAKESKDKPFSLGVIDPAYSSGRPKVIFDGSTTVSSKTYPYLSSYTPRANDRVILANVGGTHVILGKIT
;
A
#
# COMPACT_ATOMS: atom_id res chain seq x y z
N MET A 1 -22.60 21.86 -22.39
CA MET A 1 -21.63 20.75 -22.24
C MET A 1 -22.29 19.50 -22.79
N LYS A 2 -21.61 18.76 -23.66
CA LYS A 2 -22.14 17.49 -24.20
C LYS A 2 -21.92 16.37 -23.19
N ALA A 3 -22.83 15.40 -23.13
CA ALA A 3 -22.73 14.28 -22.20
C ALA A 3 -21.40 13.51 -22.36
N ASP A 4 -20.89 13.43 -23.58
CA ASP A 4 -19.65 12.73 -23.91
C ASP A 4 -18.40 13.38 -23.30
N GLU A 5 -18.38 14.71 -23.19
CA GLU A 5 -17.30 15.46 -22.56
C GLU A 5 -17.26 15.21 -21.05
N PHE A 6 -18.44 15.09 -20.42
CA PHE A 6 -18.57 14.79 -19.01
C PHE A 6 -18.10 13.36 -18.69
N VAL A 7 -18.53 12.37 -19.49
CA VAL A 7 -18.08 10.97 -19.34
C VAL A 7 -16.57 10.85 -19.54
N THR A 8 -16.00 11.60 -20.49
CA THR A 8 -14.55 11.66 -20.73
C THR A 8 -13.81 12.28 -19.54
N LEU A 9 -14.35 13.36 -18.97
CA LEU A 9 -13.77 13.99 -17.79
C LEU A 9 -13.77 13.05 -16.58
N ILE A 10 -14.90 12.41 -16.26
CA ILE A 10 -15.00 11.45 -15.15
C ILE A 10 -14.06 10.25 -15.36
N SER A 11 -13.97 9.73 -16.58
CA SER A 11 -13.04 8.66 -16.91
C SER A 11 -11.58 9.10 -16.76
N SER A 12 -11.25 10.35 -17.12
CA SER A 12 -9.90 10.91 -16.96
C SER A 12 -9.53 11.18 -15.49
N LEU A 13 -10.51 11.52 -14.64
CA LEU A 13 -10.33 11.68 -13.20
C LEU A 13 -10.09 10.31 -12.53
N ASN A 14 -10.87 9.29 -12.91
CA ASN A 14 -10.66 7.92 -12.43
C ASN A 14 -9.31 7.32 -12.89
N ALA A 15 -8.87 7.65 -14.12
CA ALA A 15 -7.60 7.20 -14.66
C ALA A 15 -6.37 7.94 -14.07
N LYS A 16 -6.55 9.17 -13.57
CA LYS A 16 -5.44 9.97 -12.97
C LYS A 16 -5.10 9.58 -11.53
N GLU A 17 -6.05 9.01 -10.78
CA GLU A 17 -5.85 8.56 -9.39
C GLU A 17 -5.25 7.14 -9.29
N SER A 18 -5.08 6.45 -10.42
CA SER A 18 -4.68 5.03 -10.47
C SER A 18 -3.48 4.77 -11.37
N LYS A 19 -2.48 5.66 -11.37
CA LYS A 19 -1.13 5.18 -11.69
C LYS A 19 -0.65 4.38 -10.50
N ASP A 20 -0.80 3.05 -10.59
CA ASP A 20 -0.23 2.05 -9.71
C ASP A 20 1.10 2.55 -9.16
N LYS A 21 1.10 3.08 -7.93
CA LYS A 21 2.35 3.47 -7.28
C LYS A 21 3.12 2.16 -7.13
N PRO A 22 4.22 1.95 -7.88
CA PRO A 22 4.88 0.66 -7.93
C PRO A 22 5.43 0.30 -6.55
N PHE A 23 5.72 1.32 -5.75
CA PHE A 23 6.14 1.20 -4.37
C PHE A 23 5.30 2.07 -3.44
N SER A 24 5.19 1.62 -2.20
CA SER A 24 4.55 2.35 -1.09
C SER A 24 5.44 2.23 0.15
N LEU A 25 5.36 3.22 1.02
CA LEU A 25 6.05 3.23 2.31
C LEU A 25 5.03 3.12 3.44
N GLY A 26 5.47 2.55 4.55
CA GLY A 26 4.65 2.48 5.75
C GLY A 26 5.42 1.92 6.95
N VAL A 27 4.69 1.78 8.05
CA VAL A 27 5.19 1.24 9.32
C VAL A 27 4.39 0.00 9.67
N ILE A 28 5.05 -1.07 10.08
CA ILE A 28 4.37 -2.26 10.59
C ILE A 28 3.61 -1.90 11.87
N ASP A 29 2.36 -2.36 11.94
CA ASP A 29 1.47 -2.18 13.09
C ASP A 29 2.23 -2.35 14.43
N PRO A 30 2.21 -1.34 15.33
CA PRO A 30 2.85 -1.42 16.64
C PRO A 30 2.37 -2.61 17.50
N ALA A 31 1.15 -3.12 17.25
CA ALA A 31 0.61 -4.29 17.94
C ALA A 31 0.99 -5.63 17.28
N TYR A 32 1.80 -5.61 16.21
CA TYR A 32 2.20 -6.82 15.50
C TYR A 32 3.06 -7.75 16.37
N SER A 33 2.65 -9.02 16.44
CA SER A 33 3.35 -10.05 17.21
C SER A 33 3.79 -11.25 16.38
N SER A 34 3.03 -11.65 15.36
CA SER A 34 3.33 -12.82 14.52
C SER A 34 2.52 -12.85 13.23
N GLY A 35 2.92 -13.73 12.30
CA GLY A 35 2.17 -14.00 11.07
C GLY A 35 2.43 -12.99 9.95
N ARG A 36 1.37 -12.53 9.29
CA ARG A 36 1.44 -11.49 8.26
C ARG A 36 1.12 -10.13 8.87
N PRO A 37 2.01 -9.13 8.76
CA PRO A 37 1.80 -7.83 9.37
C PRO A 37 0.71 -7.02 8.66
N LYS A 38 0.06 -6.14 9.43
CA LYS A 38 -0.67 -4.98 8.94
C LYS A 38 0.29 -3.78 8.86
N VAL A 39 -0.04 -2.80 8.04
CA VAL A 39 0.81 -1.64 7.78
C VAL A 39 0.01 -0.35 7.92
N ILE A 40 0.59 0.63 8.60
CA ILE A 40 0.17 2.02 8.57
C ILE A 40 0.91 2.67 7.39
N PHE A 41 0.21 2.91 6.29
CA PHE A 41 0.80 3.53 5.11
C PHE A 41 1.11 5.01 5.35
N ASP A 42 2.12 5.52 4.67
CA ASP A 42 2.42 6.94 4.67
C ASP A 42 1.24 7.79 4.20
N GLY A 43 0.91 8.82 4.98
CA GLY A 43 -0.29 9.64 4.77
C GLY A 43 -1.55 9.08 5.42
N SER A 44 -1.49 7.88 6.02
CA SER A 44 -2.55 7.33 6.88
C SER A 44 -2.14 7.39 8.34
N THR A 45 -3.09 7.63 9.23
CA THR A 45 -2.95 7.43 10.68
C THR A 45 -3.58 6.12 11.16
N THR A 46 -4.25 5.40 10.25
CA THR A 46 -4.98 4.18 10.55
C THR A 46 -4.22 2.96 10.03
N VAL A 47 -4.20 1.90 10.84
CA VAL A 47 -3.68 0.58 10.47
C VAL A 47 -4.52 -0.01 9.33
N SER A 48 -3.87 -0.63 8.34
CA SER A 48 -4.56 -1.33 7.27
C SER A 48 -5.49 -2.44 7.78
N SER A 49 -6.66 -2.59 7.16
CA SER A 49 -7.54 -3.73 7.46
C SER A 49 -6.97 -5.06 6.97
N LYS A 50 -6.19 -5.02 5.88
CA LYS A 50 -5.55 -6.19 5.26
C LYS A 50 -4.18 -6.46 5.88
N THR A 51 -3.77 -7.72 5.85
CA THR A 51 -2.40 -8.16 6.15
C THR A 51 -1.65 -8.39 4.84
N TYR A 52 -0.33 -8.22 4.86
CA TYR A 52 0.50 -8.28 3.66
C TYR A 52 1.55 -9.39 3.73
N PRO A 53 1.77 -10.15 2.63
CA PRO A 53 2.90 -11.04 2.53
C PRO A 53 4.22 -10.26 2.52
N TYR A 54 5.31 -10.96 2.82
CA TYR A 54 6.67 -10.42 2.82
C TYR A 54 7.65 -11.41 2.20
N LEU A 55 8.79 -10.92 1.73
CA LEU A 55 9.87 -11.77 1.23
C LEU A 55 10.42 -12.67 2.34
N SER A 56 10.76 -13.91 2.00
CA SER A 56 11.26 -14.91 2.97
C SER A 56 12.54 -14.48 3.71
N SER A 57 13.33 -13.58 3.11
CA SER A 57 14.52 -12.99 3.70
C SER A 57 14.24 -11.94 4.78
N TYR A 58 12.99 -11.48 4.92
CA TYR A 58 12.60 -10.45 5.87
C TYR A 58 11.78 -11.06 7.01
N THR A 59 12.14 -10.72 8.26
CA THR A 59 11.35 -11.07 9.45
C THR A 59 10.72 -9.80 10.02
N PRO A 60 9.40 -9.60 9.85
CA PRO A 60 8.70 -8.42 10.35
C PRO A 60 8.84 -8.22 11.86
N ARG A 61 9.02 -6.97 12.31
CA ARG A 61 8.86 -6.56 13.71
C ARG A 61 7.91 -5.38 13.82
N ALA A 62 7.25 -5.26 14.97
CA ALA A 62 6.43 -4.10 15.28
C ALA A 62 7.24 -2.81 15.13
N ASN A 63 6.62 -1.78 14.56
CA ASN A 63 7.24 -0.47 14.29
C ASN A 63 8.34 -0.46 13.22
N ASP A 64 8.61 -1.57 12.52
CA ASP A 64 9.56 -1.53 11.41
C ASP A 64 9.03 -0.62 10.29
N ARG A 65 9.88 0.29 9.85
CA ARG A 65 9.64 1.11 8.65
C ARG A 65 9.96 0.27 7.42
N VAL A 66 9.00 0.10 6.52
CA VAL A 66 9.10 -0.84 5.40
C VAL A 66 8.76 -0.22 4.05
N ILE A 67 9.34 -0.80 3.01
CA ILE A 67 8.94 -0.57 1.61
C ILE A 67 8.12 -1.76 1.11
N LEU A 68 7.04 -1.45 0.39
CA LEU A 68 6.13 -2.41 -0.20
C LEU A 68 6.09 -2.21 -1.73
N ALA A 69 6.06 -3.29 -2.50
CA ALA A 69 5.80 -3.26 -3.93
C ALA A 69 4.34 -3.60 -4.23
N ASN A 70 3.72 -2.89 -5.17
CA ASN A 70 2.42 -3.29 -5.74
C ASN A 70 2.66 -4.40 -6.78
N VAL A 71 2.16 -5.60 -6.49
CA VAL A 71 2.28 -6.80 -7.31
C VAL A 71 0.88 -7.40 -7.46
N GLY A 72 0.35 -7.41 -8.69
CA GLY A 72 -0.95 -8.01 -8.99
C GLY A 72 -2.14 -7.35 -8.28
N GLY A 73 -2.07 -6.03 -8.03
CA GLY A 73 -3.14 -5.26 -7.36
C GLY A 73 -3.16 -5.39 -5.83
N THR A 74 -2.11 -5.97 -5.24
CA THR A 74 -1.89 -6.01 -3.79
C THR A 74 -0.45 -5.64 -3.47
N HIS A 75 -0.12 -5.51 -2.18
CA HIS A 75 1.23 -5.16 -1.74
C HIS A 75 1.99 -6.38 -1.21
N VAL A 76 3.29 -6.42 -1.49
CA VAL A 76 4.27 -7.35 -0.88
C VAL A 76 5.33 -6.52 -0.18
N ILE A 77 5.61 -6.81 1.08
CA ILE A 77 6.66 -6.12 1.84
C ILE A 77 8.02 -6.67 1.42
N LEU A 78 8.89 -5.79 0.93
CA LEU A 78 10.24 -6.17 0.48
C LEU A 78 11.22 -6.25 1.65
N GLY A 79 11.05 -5.38 2.65
CA GLY A 79 11.89 -5.38 3.84
C GLY A 79 11.85 -4.06 4.60
N LYS A 80 12.60 -4.04 5.69
CA LYS A 80 12.85 -2.85 6.51
C LYS A 80 13.83 -1.90 5.83
N ILE A 81 13.64 -0.60 6.04
CA ILE A 81 14.53 0.45 5.49
C ILE A 81 15.27 1.29 6.53
N THR A 82 14.79 1.35 7.79
CA THR A 82 15.43 2.09 8.90
C THR A 82 15.15 1.41 10.22
#